data_AF-A0A964QBW4-F1
#
_entry.id   AF-A0A964QBW4-F1
#
_cell.length_a   1.000
_cell.length_b   1.000
_cell.length_c   1.000
_cell.angle_alpha   90.00
_cell.angle_beta   90.00
_cell.angle_gamma   90.00
#
_symmetry.space_group_name_H-M   'P 1'
#
loop_
_entity.id
_entity.type
_entity.pdbx_description
1 polymer ?
#
loop_
_entity_poly.entity_id
_entity_poly.type
_entity_poly.pdbx_seq_one_letter_code
_entity_poly.pdbx_strand_id
1 'polypeptide(L)'
;MGGQNLPWWIAGVAMFVLIVVLGVRMVQPGGPSAPAAATAPGGVPAGTGQPPDLSSMTPREAADRLFDRVMRSVSAGDSTAAQQFLPMALSAYDRAQPLDHDGLFHLSLLNREANNLDAALAGAEEVLAAEPNHLLALSAAAEAAIDLGRLDDAAGYFGRLVEVYPQESTRALPEYEGHANLMESARVAAEAFLAAR
;
A
#
# COMPACT_ATOMS: atom_id res chain seq x y z
N MET A 1 -18.96 39.83 -0.39
CA MET A 1 -20.00 38.89 -0.88
C MET A 1 -19.70 38.69 -2.35
N GLY A 2 -19.45 37.52 -2.93
CA GLY A 2 -19.41 36.11 -2.56
C GLY A 2 -19.12 35.40 -3.90
N GLY A 3 -18.12 34.53 -3.98
CA GLY A 3 -18.36 33.09 -4.04
C GLY A 3 -17.49 32.48 -5.14
N GLN A 4 -16.78 31.41 -4.78
CA GLN A 4 -15.92 30.57 -5.63
C GLN A 4 -16.69 29.94 -6.79
N ASN A 5 -15.95 29.57 -7.85
CA ASN A 5 -16.10 28.35 -8.64
C ASN A 5 -14.92 28.26 -9.62
N LEU A 6 -13.80 27.65 -9.21
CA LEU A 6 -12.75 27.29 -10.18
C LEU A 6 -12.98 25.83 -10.62
N PRO A 7 -13.16 25.57 -11.93
CA PRO A 7 -13.71 24.31 -12.42
C PRO A 7 -12.75 23.11 -12.34
N TRP A 8 -13.39 21.95 -12.15
CA TRP A 8 -12.98 20.55 -12.03
C TRP A 8 -11.94 19.95 -13.02
N TRP A 9 -11.16 20.74 -13.76
CA TRP A 9 -10.22 20.24 -14.78
C TRP A 9 -8.74 20.22 -14.34
N ILE A 10 -8.39 20.71 -13.15
CA ILE A 10 -6.97 20.81 -12.74
C ILE A 10 -6.36 19.46 -12.30
N ALA A 11 -7.16 18.49 -11.85
CA ALA A 11 -6.66 17.14 -11.54
C ALA A 11 -6.22 16.34 -12.80
N GLY A 12 -6.75 16.68 -13.99
CA GLY A 12 -6.30 16.08 -15.26
C GLY A 12 -4.98 16.66 -15.78
N VAL A 13 -4.60 17.86 -15.35
CA VAL A 13 -3.40 18.55 -15.86
C VAL A 13 -2.12 17.99 -15.21
N ALA A 14 -2.18 17.49 -13.97
CA ALA A 14 -1.03 16.84 -13.34
C ALA A 14 -0.60 15.55 -14.05
N MET A 15 -1.55 14.78 -14.60
CA MET A 15 -1.27 13.56 -15.35
C MET A 15 -0.79 13.85 -16.79
N PHE A 16 -1.25 14.95 -17.42
CA PHE A 16 -0.83 15.31 -18.77
C PHE A 16 0.58 15.95 -18.82
N VAL A 17 0.97 16.72 -17.80
CA VAL A 17 2.33 17.32 -17.71
C VAL A 17 3.40 16.24 -17.51
N LEU A 18 3.09 15.13 -16.80
CA LEU A 18 4.00 13.99 -16.66
C LEU A 18 4.30 13.31 -18.01
N ILE A 19 3.28 13.18 -18.87
CA ILE A 19 3.39 12.52 -20.18
C ILE A 19 4.21 13.37 -21.18
N VAL A 20 4.09 14.70 -21.16
CA VAL A 20 4.86 15.58 -22.07
C VAL A 20 6.35 15.66 -21.68
N VAL A 21 6.69 15.64 -20.37
CA VAL A 21 8.09 15.65 -19.90
C VAL A 21 8.84 14.35 -20.26
N LEU A 22 8.13 13.21 -20.31
CA LEU A 22 8.69 11.94 -20.78
C LEU A 22 8.96 11.91 -22.29
N GLY A 23 8.23 12.70 -23.09
CA GLY A 23 8.40 12.76 -24.55
C GLY A 23 9.65 13.52 -25.04
N VAL A 24 10.14 14.53 -24.30
CA VAL A 24 11.27 15.38 -24.75
C VAL A 24 12.64 14.79 -24.37
N ARG A 25 12.71 13.83 -23.43
CA ARG A 25 13.96 13.12 -23.10
C ARG A 25 14.37 12.07 -24.15
N MET A 26 13.49 11.77 -25.10
CA MET A 26 13.69 10.76 -26.15
C MET A 26 14.26 11.35 -27.46
N VAL A 27 14.64 12.63 -27.47
CA VAL A 27 15.33 13.29 -28.59
C VAL A 27 16.64 13.90 -28.09
N GLN A 28 17.65 13.05 -27.87
CA GLN A 28 19.04 13.48 -28.06
C GLN A 28 19.76 12.43 -28.94
N PRO A 29 20.39 12.85 -30.05
CA PRO A 29 21.12 11.95 -30.93
C PRO A 29 22.39 11.43 -30.24
N GLY A 30 22.56 10.11 -30.26
CA GLY A 30 23.75 9.44 -29.73
C GLY A 30 25.01 9.75 -30.56
N GLY A 31 26.07 10.15 -29.88
CA GLY A 31 27.45 10.11 -30.38
C GLY A 31 28.16 8.84 -29.88
N PRO A 32 29.17 8.31 -30.61
CA PRO A 32 29.81 7.06 -30.27
C PRO A 32 30.80 7.23 -29.11
N SER A 33 30.49 6.65 -27.95
CA SER A 33 31.43 6.49 -26.85
C SER A 33 32.20 5.19 -27.02
N ALA A 34 33.51 5.30 -27.25
CA ALA A 34 34.45 4.17 -27.27
C ALA A 34 34.50 3.46 -25.90
N PRO A 35 34.88 2.16 -25.82
CA PRO A 35 34.91 1.43 -24.57
C PRO A 35 36.13 1.85 -23.75
N ALA A 36 35.91 2.62 -22.69
CA ALA A 36 36.91 2.85 -21.65
C ALA A 36 36.96 1.61 -20.74
N ALA A 37 38.03 0.83 -20.89
CA ALA A 37 38.42 -0.15 -19.89
C ALA A 37 38.76 0.59 -18.59
N ALA A 38 37.96 0.38 -17.54
CA ALA A 38 38.24 0.83 -16.19
C ALA A 38 38.00 -0.32 -15.21
N THR A 39 39.13 -0.82 -14.72
CA THR A 39 39.37 -1.58 -13.49
C THR A 39 38.26 -1.53 -12.44
N ALA A 40 37.80 -2.72 -12.03
CA ALA A 40 36.91 -2.92 -10.89
C ALA A 40 37.52 -2.38 -9.58
N PRO A 41 36.74 -1.64 -8.78
CA PRO A 41 36.97 -1.53 -7.35
C PRO A 41 35.82 -2.19 -6.59
N GLY A 42 36.18 -3.16 -5.75
CA GLY A 42 35.46 -3.48 -4.52
C GLY A 42 34.07 -4.07 -4.67
N GLY A 43 33.97 -5.39 -4.45
CA GLY A 43 32.70 -6.03 -4.19
C GLY A 43 31.94 -5.30 -3.08
N VAL A 44 30.66 -5.04 -3.33
CA VAL A 44 29.68 -4.69 -2.31
C VAL A 44 29.85 -5.71 -1.17
N PRO A 45 29.99 -5.28 0.09
CA PRO A 45 29.95 -6.22 1.20
C PRO A 45 28.54 -6.82 1.18
N ALA A 46 28.45 -8.11 0.85
CA ALA A 46 27.29 -8.91 1.15
C ALA A 46 27.00 -8.69 2.63
N GLY A 47 25.83 -8.11 2.94
CA GLY A 47 25.38 -7.96 4.31
C GLY A 47 25.54 -9.29 5.02
N THR A 48 26.22 -9.28 6.17
CA THR A 48 26.49 -10.44 7.02
C THR A 48 25.24 -10.94 7.74
N GLY A 49 24.13 -11.09 7.03
CA GLY A 49 22.97 -11.83 7.49
C GLY A 49 23.07 -13.23 6.91
N GLN A 50 23.20 -14.24 7.78
CA GLN A 50 22.85 -15.61 7.42
C GLN A 50 21.54 -15.55 6.61
N PRO A 51 21.44 -16.16 5.41
CA PRO A 51 20.16 -16.26 4.74
C PRO A 51 19.18 -16.85 5.76
N PRO A 52 18.02 -16.21 5.98
CA PRO A 52 17.16 -16.60 7.06
C PRO A 52 16.81 -18.08 6.95
N ASP A 53 16.83 -18.77 8.08
CA ASP A 53 16.53 -20.19 8.13
C ASP A 53 15.04 -20.41 7.79
N LEU A 54 14.78 -20.75 6.54
CA LEU A 54 13.43 -20.98 6.02
C LEU A 54 12.79 -22.24 6.62
N SER A 55 13.59 -23.14 7.21
CA SER A 55 13.09 -24.40 7.76
C SER A 55 12.40 -24.24 9.12
N SER A 56 12.54 -23.08 9.75
CA SER A 56 11.94 -22.75 11.05
C SER A 56 10.83 -21.70 11.00
N MET A 57 10.48 -21.19 9.81
CA MET A 57 9.41 -20.20 9.66
C MET A 57 8.02 -20.85 9.61
N THR A 58 7.06 -20.21 10.26
CA THR A 58 5.65 -20.48 10.01
C THR A 58 5.25 -20.03 8.59
N PRO A 59 4.21 -20.64 7.99
CA PRO A 59 3.67 -20.19 6.70
C PRO A 59 3.31 -18.70 6.70
N ARG A 60 2.80 -18.19 7.84
CA ARG A 60 2.44 -16.78 7.99
C ARG A 60 3.66 -15.86 7.97
N GLU A 61 4.70 -16.14 8.74
CA GLU A 61 5.93 -15.33 8.72
C GLU A 61 6.59 -15.32 7.33
N ALA A 62 6.49 -16.44 6.59
CA ALA A 62 7.00 -16.50 5.23
C ALA A 62 6.20 -15.61 4.27
N ALA A 63 4.88 -15.52 4.47
CA ALA A 63 4.01 -14.61 3.74
C ALA A 63 4.32 -13.14 4.08
N ASP A 64 4.49 -12.80 5.36
CA ASP A 64 4.78 -11.42 5.80
C ASP A 64 6.10 -10.89 5.21
N ARG A 65 7.11 -11.76 5.06
CA ARG A 65 8.35 -11.35 4.38
C ARG A 65 8.16 -11.01 2.90
N LEU A 66 7.29 -11.73 2.22
CA LEU A 66 6.94 -11.42 0.84
C LEU A 66 6.10 -10.15 0.76
N PHE A 67 5.18 -9.93 1.71
CA PHE A 67 4.47 -8.66 1.87
C PHE A 67 5.44 -7.48 2.02
N ASP A 68 6.37 -7.56 2.98
CA ASP A 68 7.39 -6.53 3.20
C ASP A 68 8.22 -6.26 1.95
N ARG A 69 8.54 -7.31 1.18
CA ARG A 69 9.27 -7.19 -0.09
C ARG A 69 8.45 -6.38 -1.11
N VAL A 70 7.17 -6.70 -1.27
CA VAL A 70 6.25 -6.00 -2.18
C VAL A 70 6.10 -4.54 -1.74
N MET A 71 5.73 -4.28 -0.49
CA MET A 71 5.48 -2.92 0.01
C MET A 71 6.73 -2.03 -0.03
N ARG A 72 7.91 -2.60 0.23
CA ARG A 72 9.19 -1.87 0.05
C ARG A 72 9.46 -1.54 -1.43
N SER A 73 9.15 -2.45 -2.35
CA SER A 73 9.31 -2.18 -3.79
C SER A 73 8.32 -1.13 -4.28
N VAL A 74 7.06 -1.17 -3.82
CA VAL A 74 6.03 -0.16 -4.12
C VAL A 74 6.47 1.21 -3.61
N SER A 75 6.86 1.33 -2.33
CA SER A 75 7.30 2.61 -1.75
C SER A 75 8.58 3.17 -2.38
N ALA A 76 9.47 2.30 -2.91
CA ALA A 76 10.65 2.71 -3.66
C ALA A 76 10.36 3.08 -5.13
N GLY A 77 9.12 2.91 -5.61
CA GLY A 77 8.75 3.11 -7.02
C GLY A 77 9.30 2.05 -7.98
N ASP A 78 9.78 0.91 -7.46
CA ASP A 78 10.26 -0.21 -8.28
C ASP A 78 9.10 -1.13 -8.66
N SER A 79 8.31 -0.67 -9.63
CA SER A 79 7.13 -1.41 -10.11
C SER A 79 7.48 -2.77 -10.71
N THR A 80 8.70 -2.93 -11.26
CA THR A 80 9.12 -4.22 -11.83
C THR A 80 9.29 -5.26 -10.74
N ALA A 81 10.01 -4.92 -9.67
CA ALA A 81 10.16 -5.82 -8.53
C ALA A 81 8.81 -6.10 -7.85
N ALA A 82 7.97 -5.07 -7.66
CA ALA A 82 6.64 -5.25 -7.07
C ALA A 82 5.82 -6.29 -7.87
N GLN A 83 5.76 -6.16 -9.20
CA GLN A 83 5.04 -7.10 -10.07
C GLN A 83 5.60 -8.53 -10.01
N GLN A 84 6.91 -8.68 -9.82
CA GLN A 84 7.54 -9.98 -9.67
C GLN A 84 7.16 -10.67 -8.36
N PHE A 85 7.14 -9.93 -7.24
CA PHE A 85 6.92 -10.51 -5.91
C PHE A 85 5.44 -10.66 -5.53
N LEU A 86 4.57 -9.83 -6.09
CA LEU A 86 3.16 -9.76 -5.72
C LEU A 86 2.41 -11.11 -5.85
N PRO A 87 2.52 -11.88 -6.95
CA PRO A 87 1.85 -13.19 -7.05
C PRO A 87 2.35 -14.21 -6.02
N MET A 88 3.64 -14.14 -5.66
CA MET A 88 4.22 -15.00 -4.64
C MET A 88 3.68 -14.66 -3.25
N ALA A 89 3.55 -13.36 -2.92
CA ALA A 89 2.97 -12.91 -1.67
C ALA A 89 1.52 -13.39 -1.54
N LEU A 90 0.67 -13.14 -2.55
CA LEU A 90 -0.73 -13.61 -2.55
C LEU A 90 -0.83 -15.14 -2.36
N SER A 91 -0.02 -15.91 -3.08
CA SER A 91 0.01 -17.37 -2.93
C SER A 91 0.49 -17.82 -1.55
N ALA A 92 1.33 -17.03 -0.87
CA ALA A 92 1.78 -17.34 0.48
C ALA A 92 0.69 -17.09 1.52
N TYR A 93 -0.08 -16.00 1.39
CA TYR A 93 -1.24 -15.73 2.26
C TYR A 93 -2.35 -16.76 2.09
N ASP A 94 -2.58 -17.28 0.88
CA ASP A 94 -3.52 -18.38 0.63
C ASP A 94 -3.12 -19.65 1.40
N ARG A 95 -1.82 -20.00 1.41
CA ARG A 95 -1.31 -21.15 2.16
C ARG A 95 -1.24 -20.92 3.68
N ALA A 96 -1.19 -19.67 4.12
CA ALA A 96 -1.08 -19.30 5.53
C ALA A 96 -2.43 -19.27 6.26
N GLN A 97 -3.53 -19.54 5.56
CA GLN A 97 -4.87 -19.60 6.14
C GLN A 97 -4.96 -20.62 7.32
N PRO A 98 -5.77 -20.33 8.36
CA PRO A 98 -6.56 -19.11 8.55
C PRO A 98 -5.70 -17.91 8.94
N LEU A 99 -6.12 -16.71 8.52
CA LEU A 99 -5.45 -15.45 8.86
C LEU A 99 -6.07 -14.79 10.09
N ASP A 100 -5.25 -14.10 10.87
CA ASP A 100 -5.70 -13.15 11.88
C ASP A 100 -6.03 -11.78 11.24
N HIS A 101 -6.44 -10.80 12.05
CA HIS A 101 -6.80 -9.46 11.57
C HIS A 101 -5.65 -8.75 10.84
N ASP A 102 -4.42 -8.91 11.33
CA ASP A 102 -3.23 -8.35 10.69
C ASP A 102 -3.00 -8.96 9.29
N GLY A 103 -3.24 -10.27 9.17
CA GLY A 103 -3.06 -10.98 7.90
C GLY A 103 -4.11 -10.62 6.88
N LEU A 104 -5.36 -10.47 7.33
CA LEU A 104 -6.44 -9.98 6.48
C LEU A 104 -6.18 -8.53 6.05
N PHE A 105 -5.62 -7.70 6.94
CA PHE A 105 -5.17 -6.35 6.58
C PHE A 105 -4.07 -6.38 5.51
N HIS A 106 -2.99 -7.15 5.69
CA HIS A 106 -1.92 -7.28 4.70
C HIS A 106 -2.41 -7.85 3.37
N LEU A 107 -3.27 -8.88 3.41
CA LEU A 107 -3.88 -9.47 2.22
C LEU A 107 -4.77 -8.47 1.49
N SER A 108 -5.50 -7.60 2.21
CA SER A 108 -6.28 -6.51 1.61
C SER A 108 -5.37 -5.57 0.82
N LEU A 109 -4.25 -5.12 1.42
CA LEU A 109 -3.26 -4.27 0.77
C LEU A 109 -2.66 -4.93 -0.49
N LEU A 110 -2.29 -6.22 -0.41
CA LEU A 110 -1.78 -6.95 -1.58
C LEU A 110 -2.83 -7.08 -2.69
N ASN A 111 -4.09 -7.32 -2.34
CA ASN A 111 -5.17 -7.37 -3.31
C ASN A 111 -5.41 -6.01 -3.97
N ARG A 112 -5.26 -4.90 -3.25
CA ARG A 112 -5.30 -3.55 -3.84
C ARG A 112 -4.17 -3.33 -4.84
N GLU A 113 -2.93 -3.68 -4.47
CA GLU A 113 -1.78 -3.62 -5.39
C GLU A 113 -1.96 -4.52 -6.63
N ALA A 114 -2.69 -5.64 -6.48
CA ALA A 114 -3.03 -6.54 -7.59
C ALA A 114 -4.25 -6.09 -8.40
N ASN A 115 -4.90 -4.98 -8.02
CA ASN A 115 -6.18 -4.51 -8.58
C ASN A 115 -7.34 -5.53 -8.42
N ASN A 116 -7.25 -6.40 -7.41
CA ASN A 116 -8.29 -7.32 -6.98
C ASN A 116 -9.19 -6.65 -5.93
N LEU A 117 -9.80 -5.52 -6.30
CA LEU A 117 -10.36 -4.58 -5.33
C LEU A 117 -11.55 -5.12 -4.51
N ASP A 118 -12.42 -5.93 -5.11
CA ASP A 118 -13.51 -6.57 -4.37
C ASP A 118 -12.97 -7.58 -3.32
N ALA A 119 -11.89 -8.29 -3.62
CA ALA A 119 -11.24 -9.19 -2.65
C ALA A 119 -10.55 -8.41 -1.53
N ALA A 120 -9.96 -7.25 -1.85
CA ALA A 120 -9.40 -6.37 -0.85
C ALA A 120 -10.46 -5.85 0.12
N LEU A 121 -11.60 -5.39 -0.39
CA LEU A 121 -12.72 -4.93 0.41
C LEU A 121 -13.28 -6.06 1.28
N ALA A 122 -13.53 -7.24 0.69
CA ALA A 122 -14.08 -8.39 1.42
C ALA A 122 -13.19 -8.84 2.60
N GLY A 123 -11.86 -8.86 2.42
CA GLY A 123 -10.94 -9.21 3.52
C GLY A 123 -10.95 -8.20 4.65
N ALA A 124 -11.10 -6.90 4.35
CA ALA A 124 -11.24 -5.87 5.38
C ALA A 124 -12.60 -5.99 6.09
N GLU A 125 -13.68 -6.23 5.35
CA GLU A 125 -15.02 -6.43 5.90
C GLU A 125 -15.14 -7.68 6.77
N GLU A 126 -14.36 -8.73 6.48
CA GLU A 126 -14.27 -9.91 7.34
C GLU A 126 -13.79 -9.55 8.75
N VAL A 127 -12.76 -8.70 8.88
CA VAL A 127 -12.31 -8.18 10.18
C VAL A 127 -13.41 -7.33 10.82
N LEU A 128 -14.07 -6.46 10.06
CA LEU A 128 -15.13 -5.58 10.57
C LEU A 128 -16.39 -6.32 11.02
N ALA A 129 -16.66 -7.51 10.48
CA ALA A 129 -17.74 -8.36 10.93
C ALA A 129 -17.51 -8.87 12.38
N ALA A 130 -16.25 -9.08 12.76
CA ALA A 130 -15.86 -9.50 14.11
C ALA A 130 -15.58 -8.30 15.04
N GLU A 131 -14.89 -7.28 14.54
CA GLU A 131 -14.43 -6.09 15.26
C GLU A 131 -14.83 -4.81 14.47
N PRO A 132 -16.08 -4.31 14.62
CA PRO A 132 -16.62 -3.22 13.79
C PRO A 132 -15.89 -1.88 13.90
N ASN A 133 -15.03 -1.72 14.91
CA ASN A 133 -14.26 -0.51 15.16
C ASN A 133 -12.79 -0.64 14.77
N HIS A 134 -12.36 -1.79 14.24
CA HIS A 134 -10.94 -2.06 14.00
C HIS A 134 -10.32 -1.06 13.01
N LEU A 135 -9.37 -0.23 13.48
CA LEU A 135 -8.90 0.94 12.74
C LEU A 135 -8.23 0.59 11.41
N LEU A 136 -7.40 -0.45 11.39
CA LEU A 136 -6.71 -0.92 10.18
C LEU A 136 -7.70 -1.48 9.15
N ALA A 137 -8.78 -2.10 9.61
CA ALA A 137 -9.78 -2.67 8.72
C ALA A 137 -10.70 -1.59 8.16
N LEU A 138 -11.09 -0.61 8.98
CA LEU A 138 -11.82 0.57 8.52
C LEU A 138 -11.02 1.36 7.47
N SER A 139 -9.71 1.53 7.67
CA SER A 139 -8.86 2.20 6.67
C SER A 139 -8.74 1.39 5.39
N ALA A 140 -8.47 0.08 5.48
CA ALA A 140 -8.35 -0.80 4.32
C ALA A 140 -9.66 -0.87 3.50
N ALA A 141 -10.82 -0.97 4.17
CA ALA A 141 -12.13 -0.97 3.53
C ALA A 141 -12.41 0.37 2.83
N ALA A 142 -12.11 1.49 3.49
CA ALA A 142 -12.28 2.82 2.90
C ALA A 142 -11.42 3.01 1.65
N GLU A 143 -10.15 2.63 1.71
CA GLU A 143 -9.21 2.74 0.58
C GLU A 143 -9.62 1.82 -0.58
N ALA A 144 -10.00 0.57 -0.31
CA ALA A 144 -10.52 -0.33 -1.35
C ALA A 144 -11.82 0.21 -1.99
N ALA A 145 -12.72 0.79 -1.18
CA ALA A 145 -13.95 1.41 -1.67
C ALA A 145 -13.68 2.64 -2.54
N ILE A 146 -12.65 3.44 -2.22
CA ILE A 146 -12.19 4.55 -3.08
C ILE A 146 -11.72 4.01 -4.43
N ASP A 147 -10.87 2.99 -4.43
CA ASP A 147 -10.33 2.40 -5.65
C ASP A 147 -11.45 1.78 -6.52
N LEU A 148 -12.52 1.28 -5.90
CA LEU A 148 -13.73 0.80 -6.57
C LEU A 148 -14.66 1.92 -7.07
N GLY A 149 -14.38 3.18 -6.75
CA GLY A 149 -15.26 4.33 -7.03
C GLY A 149 -16.53 4.39 -6.16
N ARG A 150 -16.61 3.59 -5.09
CA ARG A 150 -17.71 3.56 -4.12
C ARG A 150 -17.49 4.60 -3.04
N LEU A 151 -17.56 5.87 -3.44
CA LEU A 151 -17.19 6.98 -2.56
C LEU A 151 -18.11 7.10 -1.34
N ASP A 152 -19.40 6.80 -1.43
CA ASP A 152 -20.30 6.88 -0.27
C ASP A 152 -19.93 5.83 0.80
N ASP A 153 -19.60 4.60 0.39
CA ASP A 153 -19.14 3.53 1.28
C ASP A 153 -17.82 3.94 1.98
N ALA A 154 -16.87 4.49 1.22
CA ALA A 154 -15.63 5.02 1.77
C ALA A 154 -15.87 6.14 2.79
N ALA A 155 -16.90 6.99 2.58
CA ALA A 155 -17.30 8.01 3.56
C ALA A 155 -17.76 7.36 4.87
N GLY A 156 -18.54 6.28 4.77
CA GLY A 156 -19.01 5.51 5.93
C GLY A 156 -17.87 4.95 6.76
N TYR A 157 -16.94 4.23 6.14
CA TYR A 157 -15.81 3.63 6.85
C TYR A 157 -14.89 4.67 7.49
N PHE A 158 -14.53 5.74 6.75
CA PHE A 158 -13.71 6.80 7.30
C PHE A 158 -14.40 7.64 8.36
N GLY A 159 -15.71 7.87 8.23
CA GLY A 159 -16.51 8.51 9.27
C GLY A 159 -16.46 7.71 10.57
N ARG A 160 -16.62 6.38 10.47
CA ARG A 160 -16.48 5.49 11.63
C ARG A 160 -15.07 5.52 12.20
N LEU A 161 -14.03 5.46 11.36
CA LEU A 161 -12.64 5.50 11.78
C LEU A 161 -12.36 6.74 12.64
N VAL A 162 -12.73 7.93 12.15
CA VAL A 162 -12.52 9.20 12.86
C VAL A 162 -13.32 9.23 14.18
N GLU A 163 -14.55 8.73 14.18
CA GLU A 163 -15.40 8.67 15.37
C GLU A 163 -14.77 7.82 16.49
N VAL A 164 -14.28 6.62 16.14
CA VAL A 164 -13.80 5.65 17.15
C VAL A 164 -12.32 5.83 17.51
N TYR A 165 -11.54 6.53 16.69
CA TYR A 165 -10.09 6.63 16.84
C TYR A 165 -9.61 6.98 18.25
N PRO A 166 -10.15 8.01 18.96
CA PRO A 166 -9.62 8.40 20.27
C PRO A 166 -9.69 7.30 21.33
N GLN A 167 -10.69 6.41 21.22
CA GLN A 167 -10.86 5.29 22.13
C GLN A 167 -10.11 4.05 21.61
N GLU A 168 -10.35 3.70 20.36
CA GLU A 168 -9.88 2.46 19.76
C GLU A 168 -8.35 2.41 19.64
N SER A 169 -7.69 3.54 19.32
CA SER A 169 -6.22 3.61 19.19
C SER A 169 -5.46 3.32 20.48
N THR A 170 -6.15 3.31 21.63
CA THR A 170 -5.56 2.99 22.95
C THR A 170 -5.58 1.51 23.28
N ARG A 171 -6.23 0.66 22.46
CA ARG A 171 -6.24 -0.79 22.65
C ARG A 171 -4.84 -1.37 22.42
N ALA A 172 -4.44 -2.27 23.30
CA ALA A 172 -3.19 -3.02 23.20
C ALA A 172 -3.36 -4.25 22.29
N LEU A 173 -3.63 -4.02 21.00
CA LEU A 173 -3.63 -5.07 19.98
C LEU A 173 -2.22 -5.18 19.37
N PRO A 174 -1.63 -6.38 19.23
CA PRO A 174 -0.30 -6.56 18.65
C PRO A 174 -0.12 -5.88 17.29
N GLU A 175 -1.13 -5.96 16.42
CA GLU A 175 -1.15 -5.34 15.10
C GLU A 175 -1.18 -3.81 15.15
N TYR A 176 -1.73 -3.20 16.22
CA TYR A 176 -1.74 -1.75 16.38
C TYR A 176 -0.35 -1.21 16.72
N GLU A 177 0.44 -1.96 17.50
CA GLU A 177 1.83 -1.58 17.81
C GLU A 177 2.68 -1.55 16.54
N GLY A 178 2.50 -2.53 15.64
CA GLY A 178 3.18 -2.60 14.36
C GLY A 178 2.77 -1.52 13.35
N HIS A 179 1.57 -0.93 13.52
CA HIS A 179 0.96 -0.03 12.53
C HIS A 179 0.58 1.35 13.09
N ALA A 180 1.11 1.77 14.24
CA ALA A 180 0.73 3.02 14.90
C ALA A 180 0.83 4.27 14.00
N ASN A 181 1.91 4.38 13.22
CA ASN A 181 2.08 5.49 12.26
C ASN A 181 1.07 5.44 11.11
N LEU A 182 0.71 4.24 10.66
CA LEU A 182 -0.28 4.04 9.62
C LEU A 182 -1.67 4.42 10.13
N MET A 183 -2.04 4.02 11.35
CA MET A 183 -3.32 4.40 11.95
C MET A 183 -3.48 5.91 12.04
N GLU A 184 -2.43 6.62 12.47
CA GLU A 184 -2.46 8.09 12.54
C GLU A 184 -2.56 8.72 11.14
N SER A 185 -1.82 8.19 10.18
CA SER A 185 -1.90 8.64 8.78
C SER A 185 -3.29 8.39 8.18
N ALA A 186 -3.91 7.24 8.50
CA ALA A 186 -5.25 6.89 8.07
C ALA A 186 -6.30 7.81 8.68
N ARG A 187 -6.16 8.20 9.95
CA ARG A 187 -7.03 9.20 10.59
C ARG A 187 -6.96 10.55 9.87
N VAL A 188 -5.75 11.05 9.59
CA VAL A 188 -5.57 12.32 8.89
C VAL A 188 -6.14 12.25 7.46
N ALA A 189 -5.92 11.15 6.75
CA ALA A 189 -6.48 10.93 5.42
C ALA A 189 -8.01 10.88 5.44
N ALA A 190 -8.59 10.20 6.43
CA ALA A 190 -10.03 10.12 6.64
C ALA A 190 -10.65 11.52 6.87
N GLU A 191 -10.06 12.33 7.75
CA GLU A 191 -10.50 13.71 8.02
C GLU A 191 -10.45 14.59 6.76
N ALA A 192 -9.33 14.52 6.01
CA ALA A 192 -9.17 15.29 4.78
C ALA A 192 -10.20 14.88 3.71
N PHE A 193 -10.44 13.59 3.56
CA PHE A 193 -11.38 13.05 2.59
C PHE A 193 -12.85 13.36 2.94
N LEU A 194 -13.20 13.38 4.22
CA LEU A 194 -14.53 13.81 4.67
C LEU A 194 -14.74 15.33 4.49
N ALA A 195 -13.70 16.14 4.72
CA ALA A 195 -13.76 17.59 4.55
C ALA A 195 -13.82 18.05 3.08
N ALA A 196 -13.38 17.21 2.14
CA ALA A 196 -13.35 17.51 0.72
C ALA A 196 -14.68 17.22 -0.01
N ARG A 197 -15.68 16.68 0.68
CA ARG A 197 -17.02 16.42 0.15
C ARG A 197 -17.99 17.56 0.43
#